data_AF-A0A5C8CHH9-F1
#
_entry.id   AF-A0A5C8CHH9-F1
#
_cell.length_a   1.000
_cell.length_b   1.000
_cell.length_c   1.000
_cell.angle_alpha   90.00
_cell.angle_beta   90.00
_cell.angle_gamma   90.00
#
_symmetry.space_group_name_H-M   'P 1'
#
loop_
_entity.id
_entity.type
_entity.pdbx_description
1 polymer ?
#
loop_
_entity_poly.entity_id
_entity_poly.type
_entity_poly.pdbx_seq_one_letter_code
_entity_poly.pdbx_strand_id
1 'polypeptide(L)' 'MDSIKKISDNLKTKNIENNLYFSIIVPVYNTERYLRRCVDSLVNQTFNDIEIIIVDDYSSGNCYEIVK' A
#
# COMPACT_ATOMS: atom_id res chain seq x y z
N MET A 1 -17.47 -32.80 23.10
CA MET A 1 -17.83 -32.16 21.81
C MET A 1 -17.66 -30.64 21.88
N ASP A 2 -18.00 -30.00 23.00
CA ASP A 2 -18.02 -28.53 23.14
C ASP A 2 -16.64 -27.85 23.15
N SER A 3 -15.60 -28.52 23.68
CA SER A 3 -14.24 -27.97 23.69
C SER A 3 -13.60 -27.89 22.30
N ILE A 4 -13.95 -28.81 21.38
CA ILE A 4 -13.42 -28.83 20.00
C ILE A 4 -14.06 -27.71 19.17
N LYS A 5 -15.35 -27.42 19.40
CA LYS A 5 -16.06 -26.34 18.71
C LYS A 5 -15.49 -24.96 19.07
N LYS A 6 -15.15 -24.76 20.35
CA LYS A 6 -14.50 -23.52 20.83
C LYS A 6 -13.07 -23.34 20.29
N ILE A 7 -12.35 -24.42 20.01
CA ILE A 7 -11.04 -24.39 19.35
C ILE A 7 -11.21 -24.07 17.86
N SER A 8 -12.19 -24.69 17.18
CA SER A 8 -12.53 -24.36 15.79
C SER A 8 -12.95 -22.90 15.61
N ASP A 9 -13.68 -22.33 16.57
CA ASP A 9 -14.10 -20.93 16.52
C ASP A 9 -12.93 -19.95 16.77
N ASN A 10 -11.91 -20.36 17.53
CA ASN A 10 -10.66 -19.60 17.71
C ASN A 10 -9.63 -19.80 16.56
N LEU A 11 -9.74 -20.90 15.81
CA LEU A 11 -8.96 -21.17 14.58
C LEU A 11 -9.60 -20.58 13.32
N LYS A 12 -10.75 -19.90 13.43
CA LYS A 12 -11.09 -18.76 12.56
C LYS A 12 -10.23 -17.54 12.92
N THR A 13 -8.94 -17.78 13.14
CA THR A 13 -7.88 -16.78 13.15
C THR A 13 -8.06 -15.95 11.88
N LYS A 14 -8.65 -14.76 12.04
CA LYS A 14 -8.49 -13.58 11.20
C LYS A 14 -7.84 -13.90 9.84
N ASN A 15 -8.60 -14.45 8.91
CA ASN A 15 -8.27 -14.29 7.50
C ASN A 15 -8.52 -12.81 7.22
N ILE A 16 -7.51 -11.99 7.49
CA ILE A 16 -7.45 -10.65 6.91
C ILE A 16 -7.17 -10.94 5.45
N GLU A 17 -8.22 -11.11 4.65
CA GLU A 17 -8.10 -11.07 3.21
C GLU A 17 -7.59 -9.66 2.89
N ASN A 18 -6.27 -9.52 2.75
CA ASN A 18 -5.64 -8.32 2.21
C ASN A 18 -5.97 -8.26 0.71
N ASN A 19 -7.25 -8.03 0.39
CA ASN A 19 -7.74 -8.02 -0.97
C ASN A 19 -7.56 -6.62 -1.54
N LEU A 20 -6.33 -6.31 -1.92
CA LEU A 20 -6.02 -5.12 -2.69
C LEU A 20 -6.62 -5.31 -4.09
N TYR A 21 -7.50 -4.40 -4.51
CA TYR A 21 -8.18 -4.50 -5.80
C TYR A 21 -7.36 -3.88 -6.93
N PHE A 22 -6.55 -2.87 -6.62
CA PHE A 22 -5.71 -2.19 -7.61
C PHE A 22 -4.27 -2.01 -7.14
N SER A 23 -3.36 -2.16 -8.08
CA SER A 23 -1.95 -1.83 -7.92
C SER A 23 -1.61 -0.61 -8.76
N ILE A 24 -1.14 0.45 -8.11
CA ILE A 24 -0.73 1.70 -8.76
C ILE A 24 0.79 1.76 -8.74
N ILE A 25 1.41 1.60 -9.91
CA ILE A 25 2.86 1.71 -10.08
C ILE A 25 3.20 3.13 -10.51
N VAL A 26 4.06 3.80 -9.73
CA VAL A 26 4.51 5.17 -9.98
C VAL A 26 6.01 5.14 -10.31
N PRO A 27 6.39 5.14 -11.59
CA PRO A 27 7.79 5.28 -11.98
C PRO A 27 8.27 6.71 -11.70
N VAL A 28 9.45 6.84 -11.11
CA VAL A 28 10.03 8.10 -10.67
C VAL A 28 11.44 8.23 -11.21
N TYR A 29 11.73 9.37 -11.85
CA TYR A 29 13.07 9.80 -12.21
C TYR A 29 13.15 11.33 -12.21
N ASN A 30 13.83 11.92 -11.23
CA ASN A 30 13.98 13.37 -11.05
C ASN A 30 12.62 14.14 -11.13
N THR A 31 11.61 13.66 -10.39
CA THR A 31 10.25 14.22 -10.39
C THR A 31 9.90 14.99 -9.12
N GLU A 32 10.91 15.45 -8.36
CA GLU A 32 10.82 16.06 -7.03
C GLU A 32 9.72 17.14 -6.95
N ARG A 33 9.63 17.95 -8.01
CA ARG A 33 8.67 19.06 -8.13
C ARG A 33 7.20 18.61 -8.04
N TYR A 34 6.89 17.37 -8.42
CA TYR A 34 5.52 16.88 -8.55
C TYR A 34 5.23 15.64 -7.71
N LEU A 35 6.27 14.90 -7.31
CA LEU A 35 6.16 13.62 -6.62
C LEU A 35 5.31 13.74 -5.35
N ARG A 36 5.54 14.77 -4.53
CA ARG A 36 4.76 15.00 -3.30
C ARG A 36 3.26 15.12 -3.58
N ARG A 37 2.89 15.97 -4.53
CA ARG A 37 1.48 16.16 -4.91
C ARG A 37 0.87 14.88 -5.50
N CYS A 38 1.64 14.11 -6.26
CA CYS A 38 1.20 12.83 -6.79
C CYS A 38 0.91 11.84 -5.67
N VAL A 39 1.87 11.62 -4.76
CA VAL A 39 1.70 10.72 -3.61
C VAL A 39 0.55 11.17 -2.72
N ASP A 40 0.49 12.46 -2.37
CA ASP A 40 -0.61 13.03 -1.57
C ASP A 40 -1.97 12.78 -2.24
N SER A 41 -2.05 12.83 -3.57
CA SER A 41 -3.29 12.50 -4.28
C SER A 41 -3.66 11.02 -4.19
N LEU A 42 -2.68 10.11 -4.29
CA LEU A 42 -2.92 8.66 -4.27
C LEU A 42 -3.29 8.16 -2.87
N VAL A 43 -2.66 8.68 -1.82
CA VAL A 43 -2.94 8.25 -0.43
C VAL A 43 -4.28 8.79 0.10
N ASN A 44 -4.80 9.87 -0.49
CA ASN A 44 -6.06 10.49 -0.08
C ASN A 44 -7.24 10.13 -1.01
N GLN A 45 -7.15 9.01 -1.74
CA GLN A 45 -8.28 8.52 -2.54
C GLN A 45 -9.45 8.08 -1.66
N THR A 46 -10.67 8.18 -2.19
CA THR A 46 -11.88 7.68 -1.49
C THR A 46 -11.98 6.14 -1.51
N PHE A 47 -11.27 5.50 -2.44
CA PHE A 47 -11.16 4.05 -2.56
C PHE A 47 -9.83 3.58 -1.93
N ASN A 48 -9.90 2.75 -0.89
CA ASN A 48 -8.76 2.45 -0.02
C ASN A 48 -8.09 1.09 -0.28
N ASP A 49 -8.73 0.20 -1.02
CA ASP A 49 -8.21 -1.14 -1.26
C ASP A 49 -7.20 -1.13 -2.42
N ILE A 50 -6.14 -0.34 -2.26
CA ILE A 50 -5.09 -0.10 -3.26
C ILE A 50 -3.70 -0.32 -2.67
N GLU A 51 -2.78 -0.82 -3.48
CA GLU A 51 -1.35 -0.74 -3.22
C GLU A 51 -0.70 0.32 -4.12
N ILE A 52 0.25 1.06 -3.56
CA ILE A 52 1.02 2.07 -4.28
C ILE A 52 2.47 1.66 -4.24
N ILE A 53 3.07 1.43 -5.41
CA ILE A 53 4.45 0.99 -5.57
C ILE A 53 5.21 2.11 -6.29
N ILE A 54 6.14 2.73 -5.59
CA ILE A 54 7.01 3.77 -6.17
C ILE A 54 8.30 3.12 -6.61
N VAL A 55 8.65 3.26 -7.89
CA VAL A 55 9.87 2.71 -8.47
C VAL A 55 10.76 3.86 -8.90
N ASP A 56 11.79 4.15 -8.11
CA ASP A 56 12.77 5.19 -8.41
C ASP A 56 13.91 4.62 -9.28
N ASP A 57 14.06 5.17 -10.49
CA ASP A 57 15.12 4.80 -11.46
C ASP A 57 16.41 5.59 -11.18
N TYR A 58 16.89 5.51 -9.94
CA TYR A 58 18.12 6.16 -9.49
C TYR A 58 18.13 7.69 -9.72
N SER A 59 17.07 8.37 -9.29
CA SER A 59 17.02 9.84 -9.27
C SER A 59 18.22 10.43 -8.54
N SER A 60 18.75 11.54 -9.06
CA SER A 60 19.87 12.26 -8.45
C SER A 60 19.44 13.30 -7.41
N GLY A 61 18.15 13.64 -7.37
CA GLY A 61 17.59 14.63 -6.44
C GLY A 61 16.98 13.99 -5.19
N ASN A 62 15.97 14.65 -4.62
CA ASN A 62 15.38 14.27 -3.33
C ASN A 62 14.11 13.40 -3.44
N CYS A 63 13.90 12.71 -4.57
CA CYS A 63 12.73 11.84 -4.76
C CYS A 63 12.56 10.82 -3.63
N TYR A 64 13.65 10.16 -3.22
CA TYR A 64 13.65 9.21 -2.10
C TYR A 64 13.19 9.84 -0.77
N GLU A 65 13.65 11.06 -0.46
CA GLU A 65 13.29 11.74 0.79
C GLU A 65 11.83 12.24 0.78
N ILE A 66 11.21 12.42 -0.39
CA ILE A 66 9.80 12.79 -0.49
C ILE A 66 8.87 11.64 -0.08
N VAL A 67 9.31 10.39 -0.28
CA VAL A 67 8.49 9.17 -0.12
C VAL A 67 8.79 8.35 1.14
N LYS A 68 9.82 8.75 1.91
CA LYS A 68 10.22 8.13 3.18
C LYS A 68 9.36 8.58 4.35
#